data_AF-A0A7J3ZA11-F1
#
_entry.id   AF-A0A7J3ZA11-F1
#
_cell.length_a   1.000
_cell.length_b   1.000
_cell.length_c   1.000
_cell.angle_alpha   90.00
_cell.angle_beta   90.00
_cell.angle_gamma   90.00
#
_symmetry.space_group_name_H-M   'P 1'
#
loop_
_entity.id
_entity.type
_entity.pdbx_description
1 polymer ?
#
loop_
_entity_poly.entity_id
_entity_poly.type
_entity_poly.pdbx_seq_one_letter_code
_entity_poly.pdbx_strand_id
1 'polypeptide(L)'
;MRGSAAQSLYTAIWISLFLIAWEVTARIYSKSFYPPPSIVAARIYYEMASGHIIVHIVATLERIFLGLGMATLFGVSLGILSSRRIPAGNPFRIAVLASYPIPHTTLIPLLIWFFDVELGKMALITLICLYPIAISTMEWASRTPRSYVEVVKSMGGGSMHILVLVTIPSTLPGILTGVRIASSTAYAVSYIAESFVESRGLGYMINYYWHTLDYIGVYAS
;
A
#
# COMPACT_ATOMS: atom_id res chain seq x y z
N MET A 1 -12.63 21.18 -24.95
CA MET A 1 -12.17 21.94 -23.75
C MET A 1 -13.30 22.49 -22.87
N ARG A 2 -14.53 22.75 -23.37
CA ARG A 2 -15.68 23.21 -22.53
C ARG A 2 -16.25 22.18 -21.53
N GLY A 3 -16.00 20.88 -21.72
CA GLY A 3 -16.52 19.84 -20.82
C GLY A 3 -15.84 19.75 -19.46
N SER A 4 -14.54 20.07 -19.37
CA SER A 4 -13.76 19.90 -18.13
C SER A 4 -14.11 20.94 -17.05
N ALA A 5 -14.36 22.20 -17.45
CA ALA A 5 -14.73 23.28 -16.52
C ALA A 5 -16.15 23.12 -15.96
N ALA A 6 -17.10 22.66 -16.79
CA ALA A 6 -18.44 22.33 -16.33
C ALA A 6 -18.40 21.14 -15.35
N GLN A 7 -17.61 20.12 -15.67
CA GLN A 7 -17.45 18.94 -14.81
C GLN A 7 -16.83 19.29 -13.44
N SER A 8 -15.80 20.14 -13.40
CA SER A 8 -15.24 20.61 -12.12
C SER A 8 -16.25 21.42 -11.29
N LEU A 9 -17.11 22.21 -11.94
CA LEU A 9 -18.15 22.99 -11.26
C LEU A 9 -19.20 22.06 -10.62
N TYR A 10 -19.67 21.04 -11.36
CA TYR A 10 -20.60 20.05 -10.82
C TYR A 10 -19.99 19.30 -9.63
N THR A 11 -18.73 18.88 -9.73
CA THR A 11 -18.03 18.22 -8.61
C THR A 11 -17.95 19.13 -7.38
N ALA A 12 -17.61 20.41 -7.54
CA ALA A 12 -17.55 21.36 -6.44
C ALA A 12 -18.94 21.59 -5.79
N ILE A 13 -20.00 21.68 -6.59
CA ILE A 13 -21.37 21.81 -6.09
C ILE A 13 -21.76 20.60 -5.24
N TRP A 14 -21.50 19.38 -5.73
CA TRP A 14 -21.83 18.15 -5.00
C TRP A 14 -21.03 18.02 -3.69
N ILE A 15 -19.74 18.35 -3.71
CA ILE A 15 -18.91 18.36 -2.49
C ILE A 15 -19.44 19.39 -1.49
N SER A 16 -19.79 20.59 -1.96
CA SER A 16 -20.31 21.65 -1.09
C SER A 16 -21.65 21.26 -0.47
N LEU A 17 -22.57 20.72 -1.26
CA LEU A 17 -23.86 20.22 -0.78
C LEU A 17 -23.68 19.11 0.27
N PHE A 18 -22.76 18.17 0.03
CA PHE A 18 -22.44 17.12 0.99
C PHE A 18 -21.88 17.69 2.30
N LEU A 19 -20.93 18.62 2.24
CA LEU A 19 -20.34 19.24 3.43
C LEU A 19 -21.36 20.06 4.22
N ILE A 20 -22.23 20.82 3.54
CA ILE A 20 -23.32 21.57 4.18
C ILE A 20 -24.30 20.61 4.85
N ALA A 21 -24.70 19.54 4.16
CA ALA A 21 -25.59 18.53 4.72
C ALA A 21 -24.98 17.91 5.98
N TRP A 22 -23.70 17.50 5.94
CA TRP A 22 -22.98 16.96 7.10
C TRP A 22 -22.88 17.99 8.24
N GLU A 23 -22.52 19.24 7.96
CA GLU A 23 -22.45 20.30 8.96
C GLU A 23 -23.79 20.51 9.68
N VAL A 24 -24.88 20.57 8.92
CA VAL A 24 -26.23 20.75 9.46
C VAL A 24 -26.64 19.55 10.29
N THR A 25 -26.51 18.32 9.77
CA THR A 25 -26.91 17.11 10.50
C THR A 25 -26.05 16.90 11.74
N ALA A 26 -24.74 17.13 11.67
CA ALA A 26 -23.84 16.98 12.82
C ALA A 26 -24.23 17.92 13.96
N ARG A 27 -24.56 19.17 13.65
CA ARG A 27 -25.02 20.15 14.65
C ARG A 27 -26.39 19.80 15.22
N ILE A 28 -27.31 19.30 14.39
CA ILE A 28 -28.64 18.87 14.86
C ILE A 28 -28.54 17.68 15.82
N TYR A 29 -27.79 16.64 15.45
CA TYR A 29 -27.70 15.42 16.25
C TYR A 29 -26.78 15.57 17.48
N SER A 30 -25.81 16.50 17.42
CA SER A 30 -24.90 16.83 18.52
C SER A 30 -24.30 15.60 19.22
N LYS A 31 -23.84 14.63 18.42
CA LYS A 31 -23.20 13.40 18.93
C LYS A 31 -21.69 13.54 18.89
N SER A 32 -21.01 13.12 19.96
CA SER A 32 -19.55 13.22 20.05
C SER A 32 -18.82 12.49 18.91
N PHE A 33 -19.31 11.31 18.51
CA PHE A 33 -18.76 10.52 17.39
C PHE A 33 -19.10 11.06 16.00
N TYR A 34 -19.90 12.12 15.89
CA TYR A 34 -20.30 12.72 14.61
C TYR A 34 -20.06 14.23 14.64
N PRO A 35 -18.77 14.67 14.70
CA PRO A 35 -18.44 16.07 14.79
C PRO A 35 -18.74 16.81 13.48
N PRO A 36 -19.09 18.11 13.55
CA PRO A 36 -19.23 18.95 12.36
C PRO A 36 -17.88 19.08 11.60
N PRO A 37 -17.87 19.02 10.26
CA PRO A 37 -16.67 19.16 9.45
C PRO A 37 -15.93 20.49 9.70
N SER A 38 -16.62 21.56 10.10
CA SER A 38 -15.96 22.83 10.49
C SER A 38 -15.04 22.69 11.71
N ILE A 39 -15.44 21.89 12.71
CA ILE A 39 -14.65 21.64 13.92
C ILE A 39 -13.46 20.74 13.60
N VAL A 40 -13.69 19.70 12.78
CA VAL A 40 -12.62 18.83 12.28
C VAL A 40 -11.57 19.63 11.50
N ALA A 41 -12.01 20.51 10.59
CA ALA A 41 -11.11 21.37 9.81
C ALA A 41 -10.27 22.31 10.69
N ALA A 42 -10.87 22.90 11.73
CA ALA A 42 -10.14 23.72 12.69
C ALA A 42 -9.08 22.91 13.46
N ARG A 43 -9.39 21.66 13.84
CA ARG A 43 -8.42 20.77 14.50
C ARG A 43 -7.29 20.37 13.56
N ILE A 44 -7.58 20.03 12.31
CA ILE A 44 -6.55 19.74 11.29
C ILE A 44 -5.60 20.93 11.15
N TYR A 45 -6.14 22.15 11.04
CA TYR A 45 -5.32 23.36 10.95
C TYR A 45 -4.40 23.53 12.17
N TYR A 46 -4.94 23.32 13.37
CA TYR A 46 -4.16 23.42 14.61
C TYR A 46 -3.03 22.37 14.68
N GLU A 47 -3.32 21.11 14.37
CA GLU A 47 -2.35 20.01 14.38
C GLU A 47 -1.26 20.18 13.29
N MET A 48 -1.64 20.74 12.14
CA MET A 48 -0.70 21.11 11.09
C MET A 48 0.19 22.28 11.50
N ALA A 49 -0.40 23.33 12.10
CA ALA A 49 0.33 24.51 12.54
C ALA A 49 1.30 24.23 13.70
N SER A 50 0.95 23.29 14.58
CA SER A 50 1.83 22.84 15.66
C SER A 50 2.98 21.95 15.18
N GLY A 51 2.89 21.42 13.95
CA GLY A 51 3.84 20.47 13.39
C GLY A 51 3.76 19.05 13.97
N HIS A 52 2.86 18.83 14.93
CA HIS A 52 2.71 17.54 15.61
C HIS A 52 2.31 16.43 14.63
N ILE A 53 1.28 16.68 13.80
CA ILE A 53 0.81 15.69 12.80
C ILE A 53 1.86 15.37 11.74
N ILE A 54 2.76 16.30 11.44
CA ILE A 54 3.79 16.13 10.40
C ILE A 54 4.75 14.99 10.78
N VAL A 55 5.11 14.87 12.05
CA VAL A 55 5.99 13.79 12.55
C VAL A 55 5.36 12.42 12.31
N HIS A 56 4.04 12.31 12.50
CA HIS A 56 3.29 11.08 12.28
C HIS A 56 3.09 10.76 10.79
N ILE A 57 2.77 11.78 9.97
CA ILE A 57 2.69 11.63 8.51
C ILE A 57 4.02 11.13 7.94
N VAL A 58 5.13 11.77 8.31
CA VAL A 58 6.46 11.40 7.81
C VAL A 58 6.82 9.98 8.24
N ALA A 59 6.57 9.61 9.51
CA ALA A 59 6.84 8.26 9.99
C ALA A 59 6.04 7.19 9.23
N THR A 60 4.75 7.44 8.96
CA THR A 60 3.91 6.52 8.17
C THR A 60 4.38 6.43 6.72
N LEU A 61 4.67 7.56 6.07
CA LEU A 61 5.15 7.57 4.69
C LEU A 61 6.50 6.88 4.55
N GLU A 62 7.45 7.13 5.45
CA GLU A 62 8.76 6.48 5.48
C GLU A 62 8.62 4.95 5.49
N ARG A 63 7.79 4.42 6.39
CA ARG A 63 7.53 2.97 6.47
C ARG A 63 6.89 2.42 5.21
N ILE A 64 5.91 3.13 4.65
CA ILE A 64 5.24 2.72 3.41
C ILE A 64 6.24 2.67 2.26
N PHE A 65 7.06 3.71 2.08
CA PHE A 65 8.04 3.75 0.99
C PHE A 65 9.13 2.69 1.15
N LEU A 66 9.69 2.51 2.35
CA LEU A 66 10.71 1.50 2.61
C LEU A 66 10.14 0.08 2.48
N GLY A 67 8.98 -0.18 3.09
CA GLY A 67 8.31 -1.47 3.03
C GLY A 67 7.87 -1.85 1.61
N LEU A 68 7.31 -0.89 0.86
CA LEU A 68 6.92 -1.10 -0.54
C LEU A 68 8.13 -1.27 -1.46
N GLY A 69 9.23 -0.54 -1.20
CA GLY A 69 10.49 -0.69 -1.93
C GLY A 69 11.06 -2.11 -1.76
N MET A 70 11.12 -2.60 -0.52
CA MET A 70 11.54 -3.97 -0.22
C MET A 70 10.58 -5.01 -0.79
N ALA A 71 9.27 -4.78 -0.69
CA ALA A 71 8.25 -5.64 -1.29
C ALA A 71 8.41 -5.73 -2.81
N THR A 72 8.76 -4.62 -3.46
CA THR A 72 8.99 -4.58 -4.90
C THR A 72 10.21 -5.40 -5.27
N LEU A 73 11.33 -5.21 -4.56
CA LEU A 73 12.56 -5.96 -4.79
C LEU A 73 12.34 -7.48 -4.66
N PHE A 74 11.76 -7.93 -3.54
CA PHE A 74 11.53 -9.36 -3.30
C PHE A 74 10.39 -9.91 -4.15
N GLY A 75 9.31 -9.16 -4.32
CA GLY A 75 8.14 -9.56 -5.10
C GLY A 75 8.47 -9.75 -6.58
N VAL A 76 9.20 -8.82 -7.20
CA VAL A 76 9.64 -8.96 -8.59
C VAL A 76 10.55 -10.18 -8.75
N SER A 77 11.52 -10.34 -7.83
CA SER A 77 12.44 -11.47 -7.84
C SER A 77 11.69 -12.81 -7.76
N LEU A 78 10.77 -12.95 -6.81
CA LEU A 78 9.94 -14.14 -6.64
C LEU A 78 9.01 -14.37 -7.82
N GLY A 79 8.40 -13.32 -8.38
CA GLY A 79 7.52 -13.42 -9.53
C GLY A 79 8.24 -13.94 -10.77
N ILE A 80 9.45 -13.42 -11.04
CA ILE A 80 10.29 -13.90 -12.16
C ILE A 80 10.71 -15.35 -11.92
N LEU A 81 11.18 -15.71 -10.72
CA LEU A 81 11.56 -17.09 -10.39
C LEU A 81 10.38 -18.07 -10.52
N SER A 82 9.19 -17.65 -10.12
CA SER A 82 7.95 -18.45 -10.18
C SER A 82 7.43 -18.66 -11.61
N SER A 83 7.82 -17.80 -12.55
CA SER A 83 7.40 -17.92 -13.97
C SER A 83 8.25 -18.89 -14.79
N ARG A 84 9.41 -19.31 -14.28
CA ARG A 84 10.29 -20.26 -14.97
C ARG A 84 9.53 -21.56 -15.24
N ARG A 85 9.51 -21.96 -16.52
CA ARG A 85 8.82 -23.16 -16.99
C ARG A 85 9.59 -24.40 -16.54
N ILE A 86 9.28 -24.87 -15.34
CA ILE A 86 9.70 -26.18 -14.85
C ILE A 86 8.52 -27.14 -15.12
N PRO A 87 8.71 -28.25 -15.87
CA PRO A 87 7.63 -29.14 -16.30
C PRO A 87 6.78 -29.75 -15.18
N ALA A 88 7.29 -29.77 -13.94
CA ALA A 88 6.57 -30.26 -12.77
C ALA A 88 6.84 -29.34 -11.57
N GLY A 89 5.85 -28.54 -11.16
CA GLY A 89 5.82 -27.90 -9.84
C GLY A 89 6.97 -26.93 -9.53
N ASN A 90 7.01 -25.75 -10.16
CA ASN A 90 7.92 -24.69 -9.75
C ASN A 90 7.73 -24.38 -8.23
N PRO A 91 8.73 -24.63 -7.37
CA PRO A 91 8.56 -24.55 -5.93
C PRO A 91 8.29 -23.12 -5.45
N PHE A 92 8.83 -22.10 -6.13
CA PHE A 92 8.56 -20.69 -5.81
C PHE A 92 7.11 -20.34 -6.08
N ARG A 93 6.56 -20.80 -7.22
CA ARG A 93 5.15 -20.61 -7.55
C ARG A 93 4.25 -21.29 -6.52
N ILE A 94 4.56 -22.52 -6.13
CA ILE A 94 3.79 -23.26 -5.12
C ILE A 94 3.85 -22.52 -3.78
N ALA A 95 5.04 -22.13 -3.34
CA ALA A 95 5.24 -21.41 -2.08
C ALA A 95 4.43 -20.10 -2.05
N VAL A 96 4.56 -19.25 -3.08
CA VAL A 96 3.84 -17.96 -3.16
C VAL A 96 2.33 -18.17 -3.12
N LEU A 97 1.80 -19.11 -3.93
CA LEU A 97 0.35 -19.32 -4.02
C LEU A 97 -0.23 -20.00 -2.78
N ALA A 98 0.52 -20.91 -2.16
CA ALA A 98 0.10 -21.62 -0.95
C ALA A 98 0.18 -20.74 0.30
N SER A 99 1.17 -19.83 0.38
CA SER A 99 1.32 -18.94 1.52
C SER A 99 0.45 -17.68 1.42
N TYR A 100 0.08 -17.24 0.21
CA TYR A 100 -0.74 -16.04 0.01
C TYR A 100 -2.03 -15.95 0.87
N PRO A 101 -2.87 -16.99 1.01
CA PRO A 101 -4.11 -16.91 1.78
C PRO A 101 -3.90 -16.86 3.30
N ILE A 102 -2.67 -17.00 3.81
CA ILE A 102 -2.37 -16.94 5.23
C ILE A 102 -2.62 -15.51 5.74
N PRO A 103 -3.27 -15.32 6.91
CA PRO A 103 -3.48 -14.00 7.48
C PRO A 103 -2.16 -13.44 8.07
N HIS A 104 -1.30 -12.89 7.22
CA HIS A 104 0.02 -12.38 7.59
C HIS A 104 -0.02 -11.25 8.61
N THR A 105 -1.15 -10.54 8.75
CA THR A 105 -1.37 -9.52 9.79
C THR A 105 -1.22 -10.07 11.21
N THR A 106 -1.45 -11.37 11.40
CA THR A 106 -1.26 -12.04 12.70
C THR A 106 0.21 -12.21 13.11
N LEU A 107 1.14 -12.03 12.17
CA LEU A 107 2.57 -12.22 12.40
C LEU A 107 3.25 -10.99 13.02
N ILE A 108 2.52 -9.88 13.23
CA ILE A 108 3.08 -8.64 13.80
C ILE A 108 3.90 -8.88 15.07
N PRO A 109 3.41 -9.62 16.09
CA PRO A 109 4.18 -9.84 17.31
C PRO A 109 5.51 -10.56 17.05
N LEU A 110 5.50 -11.55 16.14
CA LEU A 110 6.71 -12.28 15.76
C LEU A 110 7.69 -11.37 15.02
N LEU A 111 7.21 -10.57 14.08
CA LEU A 111 8.05 -9.64 13.33
C LEU A 111 8.70 -8.59 14.23
N ILE A 112 7.97 -8.08 15.21
CA ILE A 112 8.52 -7.15 16.21
C ILE A 112 9.54 -7.85 17.11
N TRP A 113 9.29 -9.10 17.49
CA TRP A 113 10.25 -9.87 18.28
C TRP A 113 11.57 -10.13 17.54
N PHE A 114 11.52 -10.36 16.23
CA PHE A 114 12.72 -10.61 15.40
C PHE A 114 13.46 -9.34 14.97
N PHE A 115 12.75 -8.24 14.72
CA PHE A 115 13.29 -7.06 14.03
C PHE A 115 13.16 -5.75 14.83
N ASP A 116 12.74 -5.79 16.10
CA ASP A 116 12.29 -4.62 16.86
C ASP A 116 11.03 -3.95 16.27
N VAL A 117 10.54 -2.92 16.96
CA VAL A 117 9.23 -2.30 16.69
C VAL A 117 9.13 -1.68 15.30
N GLU A 118 10.11 -0.86 14.89
CA GLU A 118 10.03 -0.12 13.62
C GLU A 118 10.27 -1.02 12.41
N LEU A 119 11.33 -1.84 12.41
CA LEU A 119 11.57 -2.76 11.29
C LEU A 119 10.53 -3.88 11.26
N GLY A 120 9.97 -4.32 12.40
CA GLY A 120 8.87 -5.29 12.42
C GLY A 120 7.62 -4.79 11.68
N LYS A 121 7.27 -3.50 11.84
CA LYS A 121 6.18 -2.86 11.08
C LYS A 121 6.50 -2.78 9.58
N MET A 122 7.72 -2.38 9.22
CA MET A 122 8.17 -2.33 7.82
C MET A 122 8.22 -3.73 7.19
N ALA A 123 8.62 -4.74 7.96
CA ALA A 123 8.66 -6.14 7.53
C ALA A 123 7.25 -6.67 7.27
N LEU A 124 6.25 -6.26 8.07
CA LEU A 124 4.85 -6.62 7.81
C LEU A 124 4.35 -6.02 6.49
N ILE A 125 4.59 -4.72 6.27
CA ILE A 125 4.24 -4.05 5.01
C ILE A 125 4.92 -4.78 3.84
N THR A 126 6.21 -5.08 3.98
CA THR A 126 6.98 -5.83 2.98
C THR A 126 6.34 -7.19 2.68
N LEU A 127 6.05 -7.95 3.74
CA LEU A 127 5.49 -9.31 3.68
C LEU A 127 4.14 -9.34 2.96
N ILE A 128 3.26 -8.39 3.25
CA ILE A 128 1.91 -8.36 2.65
C ILE A 128 1.98 -7.81 1.22
N CYS A 129 2.76 -6.75 0.98
CA CYS A 129 2.84 -6.09 -0.31
C CYS A 129 3.62 -6.90 -1.36
N LEU A 130 4.50 -7.83 -0.96
CA LEU A 130 5.26 -8.64 -1.92
C LEU A 130 4.34 -9.52 -2.78
N TYR A 131 3.21 -9.98 -2.25
CA TYR A 131 2.34 -10.93 -2.93
C TYR A 131 1.64 -10.38 -4.18
N PRO A 132 0.90 -9.24 -4.13
CA PRO A 132 0.32 -8.67 -5.35
C PRO A 132 1.39 -8.35 -6.40
N ILE A 133 2.60 -7.94 -5.98
CA ILE A 133 3.73 -7.69 -6.87
C ILE A 133 4.23 -9.00 -7.50
N ALA A 134 4.48 -10.02 -6.69
CA ALA A 134 4.98 -11.32 -7.15
C ALA A 134 4.00 -12.02 -8.09
N ILE A 135 2.71 -12.04 -7.72
CA ILE A 135 1.64 -12.68 -8.51
C ILE A 135 1.48 -11.96 -9.85
N SER A 136 1.39 -10.63 -9.85
CA SER A 136 1.25 -9.87 -11.10
C SER A 136 2.49 -10.04 -12.00
N THR A 137 3.70 -9.94 -11.41
CA THR A 137 4.96 -10.15 -12.16
C THR A 137 5.03 -11.56 -12.75
N MET A 138 4.67 -12.59 -11.97
CA MET A 138 4.64 -13.99 -12.41
C MET A 138 3.68 -14.19 -13.59
N GLU A 139 2.48 -13.62 -13.51
CA GLU A 139 1.47 -13.75 -14.55
C GLU A 139 1.93 -13.12 -15.86
N TRP A 140 2.46 -11.89 -15.81
CA TRP A 140 3.01 -11.22 -16.99
C TRP A 140 4.22 -11.95 -17.56
N ALA A 141 5.11 -12.45 -16.71
CA ALA A 141 6.29 -13.19 -17.14
C ALA A 141 5.90 -14.47 -17.90
N SER A 142 4.86 -15.17 -17.45
CA SER A 142 4.38 -16.41 -18.08
C SER A 142 3.86 -16.22 -19.52
N ARG A 143 3.40 -15.00 -19.85
CA ARG A 143 2.87 -14.60 -21.16
C ARG A 143 3.95 -14.18 -22.17
N THR A 144 5.21 -14.08 -21.75
CA THR A 144 6.32 -13.68 -22.62
C THR A 144 6.46 -14.66 -23.80
N PRO A 145 6.42 -14.17 -25.07
CA PRO A 145 6.58 -15.01 -26.24
C PRO A 145 7.92 -15.74 -26.25
N ARG A 146 7.90 -17.04 -26.60
CA ARG A 146 9.13 -17.87 -26.68
C ARG A 146 10.09 -17.37 -27.76
N SER A 147 9.54 -16.81 -28.84
CA SER A 147 10.32 -16.27 -29.96
C SER A 147 11.35 -15.24 -29.51
N TYR A 148 11.03 -14.37 -28.55
CA TYR A 148 11.99 -13.38 -28.04
C TYR A 148 13.17 -14.04 -27.31
N VAL A 149 12.90 -15.10 -26.55
CA VAL A 149 13.96 -15.85 -25.86
C VAL A 149 14.82 -16.63 -26.86
N GLU A 150 14.21 -17.22 -27.89
CA GLU A 150 14.91 -17.96 -28.94
C GLU A 150 15.80 -17.06 -29.79
N VAL A 151 15.36 -15.84 -30.12
CA VAL A 151 16.17 -14.83 -30.84
C VAL A 151 17.41 -14.44 -30.03
N VAL A 152 17.26 -14.18 -28.74
CA VAL A 152 18.43 -13.82 -27.90
C VAL A 152 19.40 -14.99 -27.80
N LYS A 153 18.90 -16.23 -27.68
CA LYS A 153 19.75 -17.43 -27.64
C LYS A 153 20.47 -17.69 -28.96
N SER A 154 19.84 -17.49 -30.10
CA SER A 154 20.47 -17.71 -31.42
C SER A 154 21.58 -16.70 -31.70
N MET A 155 21.52 -15.51 -31.09
CA MET A 155 22.59 -14.51 -31.09
C MET A 155 23.71 -14.80 -30.06
N GLY A 156 23.70 -15.95 -29.39
CA GLY A 156 24.69 -16.31 -28.36
C GLY A 156 24.43 -15.70 -26.98
N GLY A 157 23.27 -15.08 -26.76
CA GLY A 157 22.91 -14.46 -25.49
C GLY A 157 22.61 -15.49 -24.38
N GLY A 158 23.28 -15.34 -23.24
CA GLY A 158 23.05 -16.16 -22.05
C GLY A 158 21.82 -15.76 -21.21
N SER A 159 21.63 -16.41 -20.06
CA SER A 159 20.49 -16.20 -19.15
C SER A 159 20.33 -14.75 -18.66
N MET A 160 21.43 -14.03 -18.46
CA MET A 160 21.38 -12.62 -18.05
C MET A 160 20.84 -11.71 -19.16
N HIS A 161 21.20 -11.99 -20.42
CA HIS A 161 20.65 -11.27 -21.57
C HIS A 161 19.14 -11.51 -21.70
N ILE A 162 18.69 -12.75 -21.50
CA ILE A 162 17.25 -13.09 -21.51
C ILE A 162 16.51 -12.38 -20.36
N LEU A 163 17.12 -12.28 -19.18
CA LEU A 163 16.53 -11.59 -18.04
C LEU A 163 16.34 -10.09 -18.34
N VAL A 164 17.41 -9.41 -18.76
CA VAL A 164 17.44 -7.95 -18.91
C VAL A 164 16.77 -7.48 -20.19
N LEU A 165 16.93 -8.19 -21.31
CA LEU A 165 16.43 -7.75 -22.62
C LEU A 165 15.03 -8.26 -22.96
N VAL A 166 14.58 -9.35 -22.31
CA VAL A 166 13.29 -9.97 -22.62
C VAL A 166 12.37 -9.97 -21.40
N THR A 167 12.82 -10.55 -20.29
CA THR A 167 11.95 -10.85 -19.14
C THR A 167 11.57 -9.59 -18.35
N ILE A 168 12.53 -8.75 -17.98
CA ILE A 168 12.25 -7.51 -17.25
C ILE A 168 11.39 -6.54 -18.08
N PRO A 169 11.71 -6.27 -19.37
CA PRO A 169 10.86 -5.39 -20.19
C PRO A 169 9.45 -5.93 -20.40
N SER A 170 9.29 -7.24 -20.61
CA SER A 170 7.95 -7.85 -20.82
C SER A 170 7.11 -7.87 -19.55
N THR A 171 7.74 -7.89 -18.37
CA THR A 171 7.04 -7.93 -17.07
C THR A 171 6.77 -6.57 -16.47
N LEU A 172 7.39 -5.49 -16.99
CA LEU A 172 7.25 -4.14 -16.46
C LEU A 172 5.78 -3.69 -16.27
N PRO A 173 4.83 -3.95 -17.21
CA PRO A 173 3.42 -3.62 -16.97
C PRO A 173 2.81 -4.35 -15.76
N GLY A 174 3.23 -5.61 -15.54
CA GLY A 174 2.84 -6.41 -14.39
C GLY A 174 3.45 -5.91 -13.09
N ILE A 175 4.72 -5.53 -13.10
CA ILE A 175 5.39 -4.92 -11.94
C ILE A 175 4.64 -3.65 -11.54
N LEU A 176 4.35 -2.76 -12.48
CA LEU A 176 3.62 -1.51 -12.22
C LEU A 176 2.18 -1.77 -11.72
N THR A 177 1.51 -2.77 -12.28
CA THR A 177 0.18 -3.19 -11.81
C THR A 177 0.23 -3.70 -10.37
N GLY A 178 1.19 -4.59 -10.08
CA GLY A 178 1.40 -5.13 -8.74
C GLY A 178 1.75 -4.05 -7.72
N VAL A 179 2.66 -3.12 -8.07
CA VAL A 179 3.06 -2.00 -7.21
C VAL A 179 1.88 -1.06 -6.95
N ARG A 180 1.03 -0.77 -7.95
CA ARG A 180 -0.18 0.05 -7.79
C ARG A 180 -1.20 -0.58 -6.84
N ILE A 181 -1.37 -1.90 -6.91
CA ILE A 181 -2.25 -2.62 -5.98
C ILE A 181 -1.62 -2.58 -4.58
N ALA A 182 -0.34 -2.93 -4.50
CA ALA A 182 0.42 -2.95 -3.26
C ALA A 182 0.48 -1.59 -2.56
N SER A 183 0.56 -0.48 -3.30
CA SER A 183 0.61 0.86 -2.71
C SER A 183 -0.67 1.19 -1.95
N SER A 184 -1.83 0.79 -2.48
CA SER A 184 -3.12 0.97 -1.80
C SER A 184 -3.21 0.09 -0.55
N THR A 185 -2.73 -1.15 -0.66
CA THR A 185 -2.67 -2.09 0.47
C THR A 185 -1.68 -1.62 1.55
N ALA A 186 -0.57 -1.01 1.18
CA ALA A 186 0.48 -0.57 2.10
C ALA A 186 -0.05 0.45 3.12
N TYR A 187 -0.91 1.38 2.70
CA TYR A 187 -1.57 2.32 3.64
C TYR A 187 -2.42 1.59 4.68
N ALA A 188 -3.28 0.67 4.24
CA ALA A 188 -4.14 -0.11 5.13
C ALA A 188 -3.33 -0.98 6.10
N VAL A 189 -2.26 -1.61 5.61
CA VAL A 189 -1.36 -2.43 6.43
C VAL A 189 -0.55 -1.57 7.40
N SER A 190 -0.09 -0.39 6.99
CA SER A 190 0.62 0.54 7.89
C SER A 190 -0.27 0.97 9.05
N TYR A 191 -1.55 1.29 8.78
CA TYR A 191 -2.53 1.58 9.83
C TYR A 191 -2.63 0.43 10.84
N ILE A 192 -2.78 -0.81 10.35
CA ILE A 192 -2.85 -2.01 11.21
C ILE A 192 -1.56 -2.11 12.02
N ALA A 193 -0.39 -2.08 11.38
CA ALA A 193 0.90 -2.23 12.03
C ALA A 193 1.18 -1.15 13.10
N GLU A 194 0.76 0.09 12.85
CA GLU A 194 0.91 1.21 13.76
C GLU A 194 -0.02 1.10 14.98
N SER A 195 -1.20 0.48 14.81
CA SER A 195 -2.19 0.32 15.87
C SER A 195 -1.80 -0.69 16.95
N PHE A 196 -0.88 -1.63 16.66
CA PHE A 196 -0.51 -2.69 17.62
C PHE A 196 0.48 -2.23 18.70
N VAL A 197 1.31 -1.22 18.42
CA VAL A 197 2.33 -0.75 19.35
C VAL A 197 2.38 0.78 19.34
N GLU A 198 2.03 1.35 20.51
CA GLU A 198 2.03 2.78 20.77
C GLU A 198 3.40 3.40 20.47
N SER A 199 3.47 4.14 19.37
CA SER A 199 4.71 4.74 18.86
C SER A 199 4.34 5.88 17.89
N ARG A 200 5.10 6.10 16.81
CA ARG A 200 4.85 7.18 15.84
C ARG A 200 4.01 6.69 14.66
N GLY A 201 3.28 7.57 13.99
CA GLY A 201 2.46 7.25 12.81
C GLY A 201 1.01 7.69 12.92
N LEU A 202 0.32 7.78 11.78
CA LEU A 202 -1.08 8.18 11.68
C LEU A 202 -2.02 7.14 12.29
N GLY A 203 -1.76 5.84 12.07
CA GLY A 203 -2.56 4.77 12.66
C GLY A 203 -2.47 4.75 14.18
N TYR A 204 -1.31 5.11 14.74
CA TYR A 204 -1.17 5.33 16.17
C TYR A 204 -2.03 6.52 16.64
N MET A 205 -1.98 7.68 15.96
CA MET A 205 -2.78 8.85 16.36
C MET A 205 -4.28 8.52 16.36
N ILE A 206 -4.76 7.88 15.29
CA ILE A 206 -6.16 7.44 15.17
C ILE A 206 -6.52 6.53 16.35
N ASN A 207 -5.69 5.52 16.63
CA ASN A 207 -5.94 4.56 17.71
C ASN A 207 -5.90 5.24 19.09
N TYR A 208 -4.96 6.15 19.32
CA TYR A 208 -4.85 6.93 20.55
C TYR A 208 -6.12 7.75 20.79
N TYR A 209 -6.54 8.57 19.82
CA TYR A 209 -7.75 9.39 19.95
C TYR A 209 -9.04 8.57 20.09
N TRP A 210 -9.08 7.40 19.43
CA TRP A 210 -10.18 6.45 19.59
C TRP A 210 -10.29 5.95 21.04
N HIS A 211 -9.16 5.61 21.67
CA HIS A 211 -9.13 5.15 23.06
C HIS A 211 -9.37 6.27 24.07
N THR A 212 -9.01 7.52 23.76
CA THR A 212 -9.33 8.69 24.60
C THR A 212 -10.72 9.26 24.36
N LEU A 213 -11.52 8.66 23.46
CA LEU A 213 -12.84 9.15 23.03
C LEU A 213 -12.82 10.59 22.46
N ASP A 214 -11.67 11.04 21.95
CA ASP A 214 -11.54 12.30 21.20
C ASP A 214 -11.85 12.04 19.73
N TYR A 215 -13.14 11.94 19.40
CA TYR A 215 -13.55 11.68 18.02
C TYR A 215 -13.12 12.79 17.06
N ILE A 216 -13.04 14.04 17.49
CA ILE A 216 -12.55 15.14 16.64
C ILE A 216 -11.10 14.86 16.24
N GLY A 217 -10.27 14.42 17.19
CA GLY A 217 -8.91 13.97 16.93
C GLY A 217 -8.84 12.79 15.95
N VAL A 218 -9.74 11.81 16.08
CA VAL A 218 -9.83 10.67 15.14
C VAL A 218 -10.07 11.14 13.70
N TYR A 219 -11.00 12.07 13.48
CA TYR A 219 -11.28 12.61 12.14
C TYR A 219 -10.21 13.59 11.62
N ALA A 220 -9.42 14.17 12.53
CA ALA A 220 -8.38 15.14 12.19
C ALA A 220 -6.98 14.54 11.99
N SER A 221 -6.83 13.23 12.22
CA SER A 221 -5.57 12.48 12.06
C SER A 221 -5.29 12.07 10.62
#